data_AF-A0A7H4MYG7-F1
#
_entry.id   AF-A0A7H4MYG7-F1
#
_cell.length_a   1.000
_cell.length_b   1.000
_cell.length_c   1.000
_cell.angle_alpha   90.00
_cell.angle_beta   90.00
_cell.angle_gamma   90.00
#
_symmetry.space_group_name_H-M   'P 1'
#
loop_
_entity.id
_entity.type
_entity.pdbx_description
1 polymer ?
#
loop_
_entity_poly.entity_id
_entity_poly.type
_entity_poly.pdbx_seq_one_letter_code
_entity_poly.pdbx_strand_id
1 'polypeptide(L)'
;MLTTLIYRSQMHLTQETDLILLVEKANAENAARGITGILLLKDNVYLQILEGDECVLEQLFSTIKQDDRHHQVVELMRDYAPRRRFENVGMMFFDLNKLQTADVPDKGSPA
;
A
#
# COMPACT_ATOMS: atom_id res chain seq x y z
N MET A 1 6.22 14.88 12.89
CA MET A 1 7.42 14.78 12.03
C MET A 1 7.08 13.93 10.81
N LEU A 2 7.69 14.18 9.64
CA LEU A 2 7.44 13.38 8.44
C LEU A 2 8.03 11.97 8.63
N THR A 3 7.16 10.96 8.55
CA THR A 3 7.48 9.56 8.80
C THR A 3 7.03 8.72 7.63
N THR A 4 7.80 7.69 7.29
CA THR A 4 7.43 6.65 6.34
C THR A 4 7.20 5.35 7.10
N LEU A 5 6.01 4.78 6.96
CA LEU A 5 5.63 3.49 7.51
C LEU A 5 5.43 2.50 6.36
N ILE A 6 6.10 1.36 6.43
CA ILE A 6 5.96 0.26 5.49
C ILE A 6 5.44 -0.94 6.26
N TYR A 7 4.33 -1.50 5.81
CA TYR A 7 3.78 -2.71 6.40
C TYR A 7 3.26 -3.67 5.34
N ARG A 8 3.17 -4.94 5.71
CA ARG A 8 2.51 -5.98 4.92
C ARG A 8 1.38 -6.63 5.70
N SER A 9 0.35 -7.10 5.01
CA SER A 9 -0.73 -7.91 5.59
C SER A 9 -1.23 -8.94 4.58
N GLN A 10 -2.01 -9.93 5.03
CA GLN A 10 -2.63 -10.93 4.17
C GLN A 10 -4.13 -10.70 4.09
N MET A 11 -4.68 -10.66 2.88
CA MET A 11 -6.09 -10.49 2.62
C MET A 11 -6.88 -11.72 3.07
N HIS A 12 -8.02 -11.48 3.72
CA HIS A 12 -8.94 -12.56 4.08
C HIS A 12 -9.78 -12.95 2.85
N LEU A 13 -9.63 -14.18 2.36
CA LEU A 13 -10.25 -14.68 1.13
C LEU A 13 -11.76 -14.91 1.19
N THR A 14 -12.40 -14.65 2.34
CA THR A 14 -13.80 -15.04 2.58
C THR A 14 -14.82 -14.03 2.09
N GLN A 15 -14.42 -12.82 1.67
CA GLN A 15 -15.32 -11.80 1.14
C GLN A 15 -14.85 -11.37 -0.25
N GLU A 16 -15.78 -11.38 -1.23
CA GLU A 16 -15.65 -10.59 -2.45
C GLU A 16 -15.61 -9.12 -2.07
N THR A 17 -14.41 -8.63 -1.77
CA THR A 17 -14.18 -7.23 -1.45
C THR A 17 -13.94 -6.52 -2.77
N ASP A 18 -14.77 -5.53 -3.08
CA ASP A 18 -14.52 -4.64 -4.20
C ASP A 18 -13.29 -3.76 -3.86
N LEU A 19 -12.12 -4.26 -4.26
CA LEU A 19 -10.82 -3.64 -4.00
C LEU A 19 -10.73 -2.22 -4.54
N ILE A 20 -11.46 -1.94 -5.63
CA ILE A 20 -11.44 -0.62 -6.28
C ILE A 20 -12.15 0.39 -5.36
N LEU A 21 -13.37 0.08 -4.92
CA LEU A 21 -14.12 0.94 -4.00
C LEU A 21 -13.39 1.13 -2.67
N LEU A 22 -12.76 0.07 -2.16
CA LEU A 22 -11.94 0.14 -0.97
C LEU A 22 -10.80 1.16 -1.13
N VAL A 23 -10.05 1.03 -2.22
CA VAL A 23 -8.92 1.90 -2.53
C VAL A 23 -9.38 3.34 -2.71
N GLU A 24 -10.48 3.59 -3.42
CA GLU A 24 -11.01 4.94 -3.62
C GLU A 24 -11.37 5.61 -2.29
N LYS A 25 -12.05 4.88 -1.41
CA LYS A 25 -12.39 5.37 -0.07
C LYS A 25 -11.12 5.66 0.75
N ALA A 26 -10.19 4.71 0.78
CA ALA A 26 -8.92 4.88 1.48
C ALA A 26 -8.12 6.06 0.92
N ASN A 27 -8.13 6.28 -0.39
CA ASN A 27 -7.45 7.40 -1.04
C ASN A 27 -8.08 8.74 -0.62
N ALA A 28 -9.41 8.85 -0.64
CA ALA A 28 -10.10 10.06 -0.20
C ALA A 28 -9.85 10.39 1.29
N GLU A 29 -9.90 9.37 2.16
CA GLU A 29 -9.62 9.54 3.59
C GLU A 29 -8.15 9.91 3.85
N ASN A 30 -7.22 9.27 3.14
CA ASN A 30 -5.79 9.55 3.26
C ASN A 30 -5.44 10.95 2.75
N ALA A 31 -6.03 11.37 1.62
CA ALA A 31 -5.87 12.72 1.08
C ALA A 31 -6.37 13.79 2.08
N ALA A 32 -7.53 13.58 2.70
CA ALA A 32 -8.07 14.48 3.72
C ALA A 32 -7.17 14.60 4.97
N ARG A 33 -6.40 13.54 5.29
CA ARG A 33 -5.45 13.49 6.41
C ARG A 33 -4.04 13.92 6.01
N GLY A 34 -3.82 14.31 4.75
CA GLY A 34 -2.50 14.66 4.23
C GLY A 34 -1.52 13.48 4.19
N ILE A 35 -2.00 12.25 4.05
CA ILE A 35 -1.21 11.03 3.96
C ILE A 35 -1.02 10.68 2.47
N THR A 36 0.22 10.41 2.09
CA THR A 36 0.58 9.96 0.73
C THR A 36 1.16 8.55 0.78
N GLY A 37 1.21 7.85 -0.35
CA GLY A 37 1.72 6.50 -0.37
C GLY A 37 1.31 5.65 -1.57
N ILE A 38 1.56 4.35 -1.42
CA ILE A 38 1.25 3.33 -2.41
C ILE A 38 0.78 2.06 -1.70
N LEU A 39 -0.25 1.44 -2.25
CA LEU A 39 -0.78 0.14 -1.87
C LEU A 39 -0.56 -0.84 -3.02
N LEU A 40 0.09 -1.95 -2.72
CA LEU A 40 0.38 -3.03 -3.66
C LEU A 40 -0.39 -4.27 -3.22
N LEU A 41 -1.04 -4.95 -4.16
CA LEU A 41 -1.66 -6.25 -3.94
C LEU A 41 -1.00 -7.29 -4.84
N LYS A 42 -0.52 -8.39 -4.25
CA LYS A 42 0.02 -9.54 -4.97
C LYS A 42 -0.29 -10.83 -4.24
N ASP A 43 -0.85 -11.83 -4.92
CA ASP A 43 -1.11 -13.16 -4.35
C ASP A 43 -1.81 -13.12 -2.98
N ASN A 44 -2.81 -12.24 -2.82
CA ASN A 44 -3.54 -11.98 -1.56
C ASN A 44 -2.69 -11.36 -0.45
N VAL A 45 -1.53 -10.80 -0.75
CA VAL A 45 -0.69 -10.03 0.17
C VAL A 45 -0.79 -8.55 -0.17
N TYR A 46 -1.14 -7.75 0.83
CA TYR A 46 -1.02 -6.30 0.76
C TYR A 46 0.36 -5.87 1.22
N LEU A 47 0.97 -4.95 0.47
CA LEU A 47 2.15 -4.21 0.87
C LEU A 47 1.84 -2.73 0.71
N GLN A 48 1.83 -1.99 1.82
CA GLN A 48 1.51 -0.57 1.80
C GLN A 48 2.64 0.25 2.38
N ILE A 49 2.89 1.37 1.71
CA ILE A 49 3.82 2.41 2.14
C ILE A 49 2.99 3.66 2.40
N LEU A 50 3.08 4.20 3.60
CA LEU A 50 2.37 5.39 4.07
C LEU A 50 3.39 6.45 4.47
N GLU A 51 3.18 7.68 4.03
CA GLU A 51 4.01 8.84 4.32
C GLU A 51 3.14 9.96 4.85
N GLY A 52 3.49 10.52 6.01
CA GLY A 52 2.68 11.54 6.65
C GLY A 52 3.25 11.98 7.99
N ASP A 53 2.48 12.77 8.72
CA ASP A 53 2.84 13.08 10.09
C ASP A 53 2.75 11.82 10.97
N GLU A 54 3.74 11.63 11.84
CA GLU A 54 3.85 10.48 12.75
C GLU A 54 2.57 10.19 13.54
N CYS A 55 1.97 11.21 14.16
CA CYS A 55 0.75 11.04 14.96
C CYS A 55 -0.42 10.57 14.09
N VAL A 56 -0.52 11.12 12.87
CA VAL A 56 -1.57 10.78 11.91
C VAL A 56 -1.37 9.36 11.37
N LEU A 57 -0.14 8.96 11.09
CA LEU A 57 0.20 7.60 10.65
C LEU A 57 -0.07 6.57 11.75
N GLU A 58 0.24 6.90 13.01
CA GLU A 58 -0.01 5.99 14.12
C GLU A 58 -1.50 5.72 14.32
N GLN A 59 -2.33 6.77 14.26
CA GLN A 59 -3.79 6.64 14.31
C GLN A 59 -4.32 5.80 13.15
N LEU A 60 -3.89 6.09 11.91
CA LEU A 60 -4.29 5.32 10.74
C LEU A 60 -3.86 3.85 10.87
N PHE A 61 -2.62 3.60 11.28
CA PHE A 61 -2.09 2.25 11.39
C PHE A 61 -2.77 1.44 12.49
N SER A 62 -3.21 2.08 13.58
CA SER A 62 -4.04 1.43 14.59
C SER A 62 -5.39 0.99 14.03
N THR A 63 -6.03 1.82 13.20
CA THR A 63 -7.28 1.44 12.50
C THR A 63 -7.02 0.29 11.53
N ILE A 64 -5.95 0.36 10.75
CA ILE A 64 -5.54 -0.70 9.81
C ILE A 64 -5.32 -2.03 10.56
N LYS A 65 -4.66 -2.03 11.72
CA LYS A 65 -4.42 -3.26 12.50
C LYS A 65 -5.70 -3.96 12.96
N GLN A 66 -6.79 -3.23 13.13
CA GLN A 66 -8.09 -3.73 13.60
C GLN A 66 -9.03 -4.06 12.44
N ASP A 67 -8.56 -3.95 11.21
CA ASP A 67 -9.38 -4.17 10.02
C ASP A 67 -9.57 -5.65 9.73
N ASP A 68 -10.81 -6.14 9.79
CA ASP A 68 -11.15 -7.56 9.59
C ASP A 68 -10.91 -8.08 8.17
N ARG A 69 -10.63 -7.19 7.19
CA ARG A 69 -10.41 -7.58 5.79
C ARG A 69 -9.02 -8.17 5.56
N HIS A 70 -8.10 -8.01 6.50
CA HIS A 70 -6.79 -8.64 6.45
C HIS A 70 -6.36 -9.18 7.81
N HIS A 71 -5.34 -10.02 7.80
CA HIS A 71 -4.70 -10.52 9.00
C HIS A 71 -3.19 -10.50 8.85
N GLN A 72 -2.47 -10.87 9.91
CA GLN A 72 -1.00 -10.92 9.93
C GLN A 72 -0.36 -9.59 9.49
N VAL A 73 -0.83 -8.48 10.06
CA VAL A 73 -0.23 -7.15 9.84
C VAL A 73 1.17 -7.12 10.46
N VAL A 74 2.19 -6.98 9.63
CA VAL A 74 3.60 -6.89 10.02
C VAL A 74 4.16 -5.56 9.57
N GLU A 75 4.59 -4.75 10.55
CA GLU A 75 5.38 -3.54 10.29
C GLU A 75 6.78 -3.96 9.82
N LEU A 76 7.16 -3.54 8.62
CA LEU A 76 8.47 -3.84 8.02
C LEU A 76 9.49 -2.75 8.31
N MET A 77 9.03 -1.49 8.30
CA MET A 77 9.89 -0.33 8.52
C MET A 77 9.04 0.83 9.02
N ARG A 78 9.60 1.59 9.96
CA ARG A 78 9.10 2.91 10.34
C ARG A 78 10.32 3.79 10.54
N ASP A 79 10.42 4.85 9.75
CA ASP A 79 11.56 5.75 9.82
C ASP A 79 11.18 7.18 9.44
N TYR A 80 11.95 8.14 9.92
CA TYR A 80 11.77 9.54 9.56
C TYR A 80 12.28 9.80 8.15
N ALA A 81 11.47 10.51 7.35
CA ALA A 81 11.83 10.84 5.98
C ALA A 81 12.07 12.35 5.85
N PRO A 82 13.16 12.78 5.19
CA PRO A 82 13.44 14.20 4.97
C PRO A 82 12.46 14.85 3.97
N ARG A 83 11.80 14.04 3.12
CA ARG A 83 10.82 14.47 2.11
C ARG A 83 9.89 13.32 1.72
N ARG A 84 8.69 13.63 1.22
CA ARG A 84 7.75 12.62 0.72
C ARG A 84 8.24 12.07 -0.61
N ARG A 85 8.13 10.76 -0.81
CA ARG A 85 8.46 10.10 -2.09
C ARG A 85 7.26 10.11 -3.03
N PHE A 86 6.03 10.17 -2.49
CA PHE A 86 4.78 10.09 -3.25
C PHE A 86 3.95 11.38 -3.22
N GLU A 87 4.62 12.53 -3.13
CA GLU A 87 4.03 13.85 -2.87
C GLU A 87 2.93 14.28 -3.87
N ASN A 88 2.97 13.78 -5.11
CA ASN A 88 2.08 14.20 -6.21
C ASN A 88 0.83 13.32 -6.43
N VAL A 89 0.68 12.19 -5.74
CA VAL A 89 -0.26 11.15 -6.17
C VAL A 89 -1.26 10.71 -5.10
N GLY A 90 -1.16 11.23 -3.87
CA GLY A 90 -2.02 10.78 -2.78
C GLY A 90 -1.73 9.32 -2.47
N MET A 91 -2.73 8.44 -2.63
CA MET A 91 -2.59 6.99 -2.49
C MET A 91 -2.72 6.30 -3.85
N MET A 92 -1.63 5.73 -4.37
CA MET A 92 -1.70 4.88 -5.57
C MET A 92 -2.02 3.44 -5.21
N PHE A 93 -2.74 2.75 -6.07
CA PHE A 93 -2.99 1.32 -5.94
C PHE A 93 -2.49 0.58 -7.18
N PHE A 94 -1.72 -0.49 -6.96
CA PHE A 94 -1.33 -1.41 -8.03
C PHE A 94 -1.70 -2.84 -7.65
N ASP A 95 -2.54 -3.44 -8.48
CA ASP A 95 -2.79 -4.87 -8.46
C ASP A 95 -1.73 -5.57 -9.31
N LEU A 96 -0.70 -6.09 -8.65
CA LEU A 96 0.41 -6.78 -9.29
C LEU A 96 -0.03 -8.12 -9.91
N ASN A 97 -1.21 -8.65 -9.57
CA ASN A 97 -1.77 -9.83 -10.23
C ASN A 97 -2.30 -9.50 -11.63
N LYS A 98 -2.71 -8.25 -11.85
CA LYS A 98 -3.19 -7.75 -13.15
C LYS A 98 -2.08 -7.16 -14.02
N LEU A 99 -0.93 -6.87 -13.41
CA LEU A 99 0.28 -6.58 -14.16
C LEU A 99 0.78 -7.87 -14.79
N GLN A 100 0.33 -8.17 -16.01
CA GLN A 100 1.05 -9.08 -16.87
C GLN A 100 2.49 -8.56 -16.94
N THR A 101 3.45 -9.39 -16.53
CA THR A 101 4.86 -9.18 -16.83
C THR A 101 4.92 -8.80 -18.30
N ALA A 102 5.24 -7.54 -18.60
CA ALA A 102 5.57 -7.14 -19.95
C ALA A 102 6.57 -8.18 -20.43
N ASP A 103 6.22 -8.90 -21.51
CA ASP A 103 7.07 -9.84 -22.21
C ASP A 103 8.48 -9.24 -22.22
N VAL A 104 9.36 -9.76 -21.36
CA VAL A 104 10.78 -9.52 -21.52
C VAL A 104 11.11 -10.45 -22.69
N PRO A 105 11.30 -9.94 -23.92
CA PRO A 105 11.72 -10.82 -24.99
C PRO A 105 13.02 -11.46 -24.53
N ASP A 106 12.98 -12.78 -24.43
CA ASP A 106 14.14 -13.63 -24.21
C ASP A 106 15.19 -13.24 -25.25
N LYS A 107 16.16 -12.40 -24.86
CA LYS A 107 17.35 -12.15 -25.67
C LYS A 107 18.31 -13.33 -25.45
N GLY A 108 17.86 -14.50 -25.87
CA GLY A 108 18.63 -15.74 -25.94
C GLY A 108 19.39 -15.84 -27.26
N SER A 109 20.64 -15.40 -27.25
CA SER A 109 21.81 -15.78 -28.06
C SER A 109 21.74 -15.83 -29.60
N PRO A 110 22.62 -15.09 -30.33
CA PRO A 110 23.00 -15.46 -31.68
C PRO A 110 23.93 -16.69 -31.63
N ALA A 111 23.61 -17.70 -32.43
CA ALA A 111 24.52 -18.78 -32.80
C ALA A 111 25.32 -18.38 -34.05
#